data_AF-A0A7Z9R964-F1
#
_entry.id   AF-A0A7Z9R964-F1
#
_cell.length_a   1.000
_cell.length_b   1.000
_cell.length_c   1.000
_cell.angle_alpha   90.00
_cell.angle_beta   90.00
_cell.angle_gamma   90.00
#
_symmetry.space_group_name_H-M   'P 1'
#
loop_
_entity.id
_entity.type
_entity.pdbx_description
1 polymer ?
#
loop_
_entity_poly.entity_id
_entity_poly.type
_entity_poly.pdbx_seq_one_letter_code
_entity_poly.pdbx_strand_id
1 'polypeptide(L)' 'MCIRDIESEDAVAALIPALQDQNKSVRDNTAKALKKIGTPEALEAVKEYQS' A
#
# COMPACT_ATOMS: atom_id res chain seq x y z
N MET A 1 8.26 21.72 9.67
CA MET A 1 7.86 20.30 9.55
C MET A 1 6.97 20.20 8.32
N CYS A 2 7.41 19.49 7.28
CA CYS A 2 6.68 19.35 6.04
C CYS A 2 5.60 18.28 6.23
N ILE A 3 4.34 18.67 6.08
CA ILE A 3 3.13 17.86 6.29
C ILE A 3 2.95 16.75 5.24
N ARG A 4 3.85 16.67 4.25
CA ARG A 4 3.67 15.88 3.02
C ARG A 4 4.15 14.42 3.14
N ASP A 5 5.05 14.13 4.07
CA ASP A 5 5.65 12.80 4.18
C ASP A 5 4.86 11.87 5.13
N ILE A 6 4.20 12.42 6.14
CA ILE A 6 3.40 11.66 7.12
C ILE A 6 2.24 10.92 6.45
N GLU A 7 1.59 11.56 5.47
CA GLU A 7 0.42 10.97 4.79
C GLU A 7 0.80 9.72 3.98
N SER A 8 2.05 9.60 3.54
CA SER A 8 2.50 8.46 2.71
C SER A 8 2.84 7.23 3.56
N GLU A 9 3.60 7.39 4.64
CA GLU A 9 3.91 6.28 5.55
C GLU A 9 2.65 5.71 6.19
N ASP A 10 1.75 6.57 6.66
CA ASP A 10 0.51 6.15 7.32
C ASP A 10 -0.44 5.45 6.33
N ALA A 11 -0.51 5.94 5.09
CA ALA A 11 -1.28 5.30 4.03
C ALA A 11 -0.74 3.90 3.70
N VAL A 12 0.58 3.71 3.65
CA VAL A 12 1.16 2.37 3.42
C VAL A 12 0.82 1.44 4.58
N ALA A 13 1.01 1.89 5.83
CA ALA A 13 0.67 1.10 7.01
C ALA A 13 -0.82 0.69 7.06
N ALA A 14 -1.73 1.58 6.64
CA ALA A 14 -3.15 1.30 6.55
C ALA A 14 -3.52 0.35 5.39
N LEU A 15 -2.74 0.34 4.31
CA LEU A 15 -2.98 -0.49 3.13
C LEU A 15 -2.40 -1.92 3.27
N ILE A 16 -1.38 -2.14 4.10
CA ILE A 16 -0.84 -3.49 4.39
C ILE A 16 -1.93 -4.49 4.84
N PRO A 17 -2.78 -4.22 5.84
CA PRO A 17 -3.84 -5.15 6.21
C PRO A 17 -4.89 -5.33 5.10
N ALA A 18 -5.10 -4.30 4.26
CA ALA A 18 -6.02 -4.38 3.12
C ALA A 18 -5.49 -5.26 1.96
N LEU A 19 -4.19 -5.60 1.93
CA LEU A 19 -3.64 -6.62 1.03
C LEU A 19 -3.99 -8.05 1.47
N GLN A 20 -4.34 -8.25 2.74
CA GLN A 20 -4.79 -9.54 3.29
C GLN A 20 -6.30 -9.68 3.33
N ASP A 21 -7.03 -8.68 2.85
CA ASP A 21 -8.49 -8.71 2.82
C ASP A 21 -8.99 -9.91 2.00
N GLN A 22 -10.07 -10.54 2.46
CA GLN A 22 -10.64 -11.72 1.78
C GLN A 22 -11.17 -11.37 0.39
N ASN A 23 -11.58 -10.12 0.18
CA ASN A 23 -12.12 -9.65 -1.07
C ASN A 23 -11.01 -9.38 -2.09
N LYS A 24 -11.00 -10.16 -3.17
CA LYS A 24 -10.04 -10.02 -4.28
C LYS A 24 -10.05 -8.60 -4.88
N SER A 25 -11.22 -7.95 -4.93
CA SER A 25 -11.33 -6.58 -5.44
C SER A 25 -10.62 -5.57 -4.54
N VAL A 26 -10.69 -5.78 -3.22
CA VAL A 26 -9.99 -4.95 -2.24
C VAL A 26 -8.48 -5.13 -2.41
N ARG A 27 -7.99 -6.37 -2.48
CA ARG A 27 -6.56 -6.65 -2.70
C ARG A 27 -6.00 -6.02 -3.98
N ASP A 28 -6.71 -6.15 -5.10
CA ASP A 28 -6.29 -5.56 -6.38
C ASP A 28 -6.29 -4.01 -6.33
N ASN A 29 -7.27 -3.41 -5.67
CA ASN A 29 -7.31 -1.96 -5.48
C ASN A 29 -6.17 -1.48 -4.56
N THR A 30 -5.90 -2.20 -3.48
CA THR A 30 -4.80 -1.92 -2.56
C THR A 30 -3.46 -1.98 -3.27
N ALA A 31 -3.21 -3.03 -4.06
CA ALA A 31 -1.97 -3.15 -4.84
C ALA A 31 -1.79 -2.01 -5.86
N LYS A 32 -2.89 -1.57 -6.50
CA LYS A 32 -2.87 -0.39 -7.39
C LYS A 32 -2.62 0.91 -6.63
N ALA A 33 -3.24 1.09 -5.46
CA ALA A 33 -3.05 2.26 -4.62
C ALA A 33 -1.60 2.38 -4.15
N LEU A 34 -1.02 1.27 -3.65
CA LEU A 34 0.38 1.18 -3.26
C LEU A 34 1.34 1.49 -4.42
N LYS A 35 1.10 0.94 -5.62
CA LYS A 35 1.87 1.32 -6.82
C LYS A 35 1.74 2.80 -7.19
N LYS A 36 0.59 3.42 -6.91
CA LYS A 36 0.32 4.83 -7.19
C LYS A 36 0.96 5.77 -6.17
N ILE A 37 1.09 5.32 -4.92
CA ILE A 37 1.86 6.00 -3.87
C ILE A 37 3.34 6.04 -4.28
N GLY A 38 3.87 4.92 -4.80
CA GLY A 38 5.22 4.85 -5.38
C GLY A 38 6.35 4.98 -4.36
N THR A 39 6.05 4.86 -3.07
CA THR A 39 7.05 4.76 -2.01
C THR A 39 7.72 3.38 -2.02
N PRO A 40 8.98 3.29 -1.54
CA PRO A 40 9.69 2.03 -1.47
C PRO A 40 8.93 0.99 -0.62
N GLU A 41 8.39 1.36 0.54
CA GLU A 41 7.59 0.45 1.37
C GLU A 41 6.35 -0.07 0.64
N ALA A 42 5.66 0.79 -0.12
CA ALA A 42 4.47 0.39 -0.86
C ALA A 42 4.79 -0.62 -1.97
N LEU A 43 5.92 -0.40 -2.67
CA LEU A 43 6.37 -1.28 -3.74
C LEU A 43 6.87 -2.63 -3.19
N GLU A 44 7.51 -2.64 -2.02
CA GLU A 44 7.88 -3.87 -1.32
C GLU A 44 6.64 -4.67 -0.90
N ALA A 45 5.65 -4.04 -0.27
CA ALA A 45 4.42 -4.72 0.14
C ALA A 45 3.67 -5.37 -1.04
N VAL A 46 3.64 -4.70 -2.21
CA VAL A 46 3.05 -5.29 -3.43
C VAL A 46 3.90 -6.43 -3.97
N LYS A 47 5.23 -6.32 -3.96
CA LYS A 47 6.12 -7.42 -4.41
C LYS A 47 5.96 -8.67 -3.56
N GLU A 48 5.88 -8.51 -2.24
CA GLU A 48 5.74 -9.62 -1.31
C GLU A 48 4.40 -10.35 -1.49
N TYR A 49 3.32 -9.61 -1.77
CA TYR A 49 2.03 -10.21 -2.11
C TYR A 49 1.99 -10.89 -3.49
N GLN A 50 2.75 -10.37 -4.47
CA GLN A 50 2.81 -10.95 -5.82
C GLN A 50 3.81 -12.12 -5.96
N SER A 51 4.59 -12.43 -4.91
CA SER A 51 5.55 -13.54 -4.86
C SER A 51 4.89 -14.82 -4.34
#